data_AF-A0A8H3B3W4-F1
#
_entry.id   AF-A0A8H3B3W4-F1
#
_cell.length_a   1.000
_cell.length_b   1.000
_cell.length_c   1.000
_cell.angle_alpha   90.00
_cell.angle_beta   90.00
_cell.angle_gamma   90.00
#
_symmetry.space_group_name_H-M   'P 1'
#
loop_
_entity.id
_entity.type
_entity.pdbx_description
1 polymer ?
#
loop_
_entity_poly.entity_id
_entity_poly.type
_entity_poly.pdbx_seq_one_letter_code
_entity_poly.pdbx_strand_id
1 'polypeptide(L)'
;TTYDCSCNMPHVFAYVYANQPGQIHLCSAFWNVPMTGTDSKAGTLIHEQTHFSVNGGTRDYAYGQRNCRSLAASHPDRAVQNADNHEYFAENNLWEA
;
A
#
# COMPACT_ATOMS: atom_id res chain seq x y z
N THR A 1 11.65 -10.97 -2.94
CA THR A 1 11.35 -10.14 -1.76
C THR A 1 11.66 -10.91 -0.50
N THR A 2 12.22 -10.24 0.50
CA THR A 2 12.49 -10.69 1.86
C THR A 2 11.54 -9.96 2.80
N TYR A 3 11.00 -10.69 3.77
CA TYR A 3 10.04 -10.16 4.74
C TYR A 3 10.67 -10.15 6.13
N ASP A 4 10.67 -8.98 6.76
CA ASP A 4 11.09 -8.76 8.14
C ASP A 4 9.84 -8.58 9.01
N CYS A 5 9.67 -9.44 10.02
CA CYS A 5 8.51 -9.45 10.91
C CYS A 5 8.83 -8.84 12.29
N SER A 6 9.97 -8.17 12.45
CA SER A 6 10.41 -7.60 13.74
C SER A 6 9.72 -6.27 14.09
N CYS A 7 9.04 -5.63 13.14
CA CYS A 7 8.31 -4.40 13.40
C CYS A 7 7.12 -4.64 14.33
N ASN A 8 7.04 -3.88 15.42
CA ASN A 8 5.97 -3.95 16.41
C ASN A 8 5.13 -2.66 16.49
N MET A 9 5.28 -1.74 15.53
CA MET A 9 4.53 -0.48 15.52
C MET A 9 3.03 -0.76 15.44
N PRO A 10 2.22 -0.27 16.40
CA PRO A 10 0.77 -0.46 16.37
C PRO A 10 0.17 0.35 15.21
N HIS A 11 -0.91 -0.16 14.61
CA HIS A 11 -1.65 0.45 13.50
C HIS A 11 -0.88 0.63 12.17
N VAL A 12 0.41 0.30 12.12
CA VAL A 12 1.17 0.26 10.87
C VAL A 12 1.02 -1.12 10.22
N PHE A 13 0.75 -1.13 8.92
CA PHE A 13 0.66 -2.35 8.13
C PHE A 13 2.06 -2.84 7.77
N ALA A 14 2.79 -2.05 6.99
CA ALA A 14 4.16 -2.34 6.62
C ALA A 14 4.91 -1.03 6.32
N TYR A 15 6.19 -1.13 5.99
CA TYR A 15 6.94 -0.08 5.32
C TYR A 15 8.12 -0.66 4.53
N VAL A 16 8.66 0.14 3.62
CA VAL A 16 9.90 -0.14 2.89
C VAL A 16 10.83 1.06 2.83
N TYR A 17 12.08 0.81 2.46
CA TYR A 17 12.97 1.85 1.97
C TYR A 17 13.03 1.78 0.44
N ALA A 18 12.66 2.87 -0.25
CA ALA A 18 12.54 2.88 -1.71
C ALA A 18 13.83 2.48 -2.47
N ASN A 19 15.00 2.70 -1.86
CA ASN A 19 16.32 2.35 -2.40
C ASN A 19 16.84 0.96 -1.97
N GLN A 20 16.06 0.17 -1.24
CA GLN A 20 16.38 -1.20 -0.82
C GLN A 20 15.37 -2.19 -1.43
N PRO A 21 15.38 -2.38 -2.77
CA PRO A 21 14.35 -3.13 -3.46
C PRO A 21 14.25 -4.56 -2.94
N GLY A 22 13.02 -4.98 -2.66
CA GLY A 22 12.70 -6.33 -2.24
C GLY A 22 12.86 -6.60 -0.74
N GLN A 23 12.99 -5.58 0.12
CA GLN A 23 12.87 -5.74 1.59
C GLN A 23 11.61 -5.06 2.11
N ILE A 24 10.72 -5.82 2.74
CA ILE A 24 9.46 -5.32 3.33
C ILE A 24 9.45 -5.60 4.83
N HIS A 25 9.19 -4.58 5.64
CA HIS A 25 9.04 -4.68 7.09
C HIS A 25 7.55 -4.74 7.44
N LEU A 26 7.08 -5.91 7.87
CA LEU A 26 5.69 -6.17 8.23
C LEU A 26 5.46 -5.83 9.70
N CYS A 27 4.48 -4.97 9.98
CA CYS A 27 4.16 -4.45 11.31
C CYS A 27 2.86 -5.05 11.87
N SER A 28 2.45 -4.60 13.05
CA SER A 28 1.38 -5.23 13.83
C SER A 28 0.01 -5.26 13.13
N ALA A 29 -0.36 -4.24 12.33
CA ALA A 29 -1.68 -4.19 11.69
C ALA A 29 -1.83 -5.22 10.56
N PHE A 30 -0.75 -5.51 9.82
CA PHE A 30 -0.74 -6.46 8.71
C PHE A 30 -1.25 -7.85 9.12
N TRP A 31 -0.97 -8.28 10.35
CA TRP A 31 -1.36 -9.61 10.81
C TRP A 31 -2.87 -9.75 11.04
N ASN A 32 -3.58 -8.65 11.26
CA ASN A 32 -4.99 -8.60 11.65
C ASN A 32 -5.97 -8.37 10.49
N VAL A 33 -5.46 -8.27 9.25
CA VAL A 33 -6.28 -8.06 8.05
C VAL A 33 -6.40 -9.33 7.20
N PRO A 34 -7.45 -9.46 6.36
CA PRO A 34 -7.65 -10.65 5.54
C PRO A 34 -6.53 -10.85 4.52
N MET A 35 -6.45 -12.05 3.94
CA MET A 35 -5.44 -12.37 2.92
C MET A 35 -5.63 -11.56 1.63
N THR A 36 -6.89 -11.30 1.25
CA THR A 36 -7.33 -10.57 0.06
C THR A 36 -8.59 -9.77 0.41
N GLY A 37 -9.04 -8.91 -0.49
CA GLY A 37 -10.15 -7.98 -0.24
C GLY A 37 -9.61 -6.57 -0.04
N THR A 38 -10.37 -5.69 0.58
CA THR A 38 -9.94 -4.30 0.86
C THR A 38 -8.93 -4.24 2.02
N ASP A 39 -7.89 -3.43 1.88
CA ASP A 39 -6.83 -3.21 2.90
C ASP A 39 -6.23 -4.54 3.39
N SER A 40 -6.00 -5.44 2.45
CA SER A 40 -5.65 -6.83 2.70
C SER A 40 -4.15 -7.04 2.78
N LYS A 41 -3.71 -8.22 3.28
CA LYS A 41 -2.29 -8.60 3.24
C LYS A 41 -1.75 -8.54 1.81
N ALA A 42 -2.48 -9.06 0.83
CA ALA A 42 -2.06 -8.99 -0.57
C ALA A 42 -1.99 -7.53 -1.07
N GLY A 43 -2.98 -6.70 -0.74
CA GLY A 43 -3.02 -5.27 -1.06
C GLY A 43 -1.85 -4.50 -0.47
N THR A 44 -1.59 -4.65 0.83
CA THR A 44 -0.44 -4.05 1.51
C THR A 44 0.87 -4.46 0.84
N LEU A 45 1.03 -5.72 0.44
CA LEU A 45 2.24 -6.13 -0.26
C LEU A 45 2.36 -5.46 -1.64
N ILE A 46 1.27 -5.23 -2.35
CA ILE A 46 1.26 -4.48 -3.62
C ILE A 46 1.63 -3.02 -3.36
N HIS A 47 0.99 -2.38 -2.38
CA HIS A 47 1.30 -1.02 -1.92
C HIS A 47 2.81 -0.83 -1.74
N GLU A 48 3.41 -1.64 -0.85
CA GLU A 48 4.83 -1.55 -0.52
C GLU A 48 5.75 -1.85 -1.69
N GLN A 49 5.38 -2.78 -2.57
CA GLN A 49 6.18 -3.09 -3.76
C GLN A 49 6.25 -1.92 -4.73
N THR A 50 5.22 -1.09 -4.82
CA THR A 50 5.21 0.09 -5.71
C THR A 50 6.14 1.21 -5.24
N HIS A 51 6.45 1.27 -3.94
CA HIS A 51 7.37 2.27 -3.38
C HIS A 51 8.83 2.07 -3.82
N PHE A 52 9.23 0.84 -4.20
CA PHE A 52 10.59 0.62 -4.66
C PHE A 52 10.86 1.42 -5.93
N SER A 53 11.98 2.14 -5.99
CA SER A 53 12.31 3.01 -7.13
C SER A 53 12.39 2.24 -8.46
N VAL A 54 12.75 0.96 -8.41
CA VAL A 54 12.78 0.07 -9.58
C VAL A 54 11.40 -0.29 -10.14
N ASN A 55 10.34 -0.12 -9.34
CA ASN A 55 8.95 -0.45 -9.70
C ASN A 55 8.09 0.80 -9.98
N GLY A 56 8.67 2.00 -9.95
CA GLY A 56 7.97 3.27 -10.19
C GLY A 56 8.19 4.31 -9.09
N GLY A 57 8.48 3.88 -7.86
CA GLY A 57 8.81 4.78 -6.76
C GLY A 57 7.63 5.65 -6.33
N THR A 58 6.46 5.02 -6.15
CA THR A 58 5.24 5.68 -5.68
C THR A 58 5.45 6.34 -4.32
N ARG A 59 4.55 7.26 -3.98
CA ARG A 59 4.49 8.00 -2.72
C ARG A 59 3.15 7.77 -2.02
N ASP A 60 3.04 8.28 -0.81
CA ASP A 60 1.81 8.29 -0.02
C ASP A 60 1.15 9.66 -0.03
N TYR A 61 0.54 10.01 -1.15
CA TYR A 61 -0.21 11.26 -1.28
C TYR A 61 -1.58 11.20 -0.59
N ALA A 62 -2.19 10.01 -0.53
CA ALA A 62 -3.48 9.77 0.10
C ALA A 62 -3.58 8.32 0.61
N TYR A 63 -4.28 8.17 1.73
CA TYR A 63 -4.59 6.88 2.33
C TYR A 63 -6.11 6.65 2.40
N GLY A 64 -6.54 5.42 2.17
CA GLY A 64 -7.95 5.00 2.23
C GLY A 64 -8.70 5.21 0.92
N GLN A 65 -9.57 4.27 0.54
CA GLN A 65 -10.31 4.28 -0.72
C GLN A 65 -10.99 5.62 -1.05
N ARG A 66 -11.62 6.26 -0.05
CA ARG A 66 -12.30 7.56 -0.23
C ARG A 66 -11.34 8.67 -0.68
N ASN A 67 -10.19 8.78 -0.02
CA ASN A 67 -9.21 9.83 -0.34
C ASN A 67 -8.48 9.51 -1.64
N CYS A 68 -8.19 8.23 -1.91
CA CYS A 68 -7.58 7.78 -3.15
C CYS A 68 -8.48 8.07 -4.36
N ARG A 69 -9.80 7.84 -4.24
CA ARG A 69 -10.77 8.25 -5.26
C ARG A 69 -10.79 9.77 -5.47
N SER A 70 -10.77 10.55 -4.38
CA SER A 70 -10.72 12.01 -4.45
C SER A 70 -9.43 12.49 -5.15
N LEU A 71 -8.29 11.86 -4.83
CA LEU A 71 -7.01 12.12 -5.48
C LEU A 71 -7.05 11.77 -6.96
N ALA A 72 -7.61 10.61 -7.34
CA ALA A 72 -7.76 10.20 -8.72
C ALA A 72 -8.63 11.17 -9.55
N ALA A 73 -9.67 11.75 -8.95
CA ALA A 73 -10.52 12.73 -9.62
C ALA A 73 -9.89 14.12 -9.74
N SER A 74 -9.11 14.55 -8.74
CA SER A 74 -8.61 15.93 -8.65
C SER A 74 -7.16 16.11 -9.12
N HIS A 75 -6.31 15.10 -8.92
CA HIS A 75 -4.87 15.11 -9.22
C HIS A 75 -4.46 13.74 -9.79
N PRO A 76 -4.90 13.39 -11.00
CA PRO A 76 -4.64 12.08 -11.58
C PRO A 76 -3.14 11.78 -11.75
N ASP A 77 -2.32 12.81 -11.95
CA ASP A 77 -0.85 12.72 -11.99
C ASP A 77 -0.26 12.22 -10.66
N ARG A 78 -0.85 12.62 -9.52
CA ARG A 78 -0.48 12.09 -8.20
C ARG A 78 -1.09 10.74 -7.94
N ALA A 79 -2.30 10.48 -8.43
CA ALA A 79 -2.98 9.21 -8.23
C ALA A 79 -2.22 8.04 -8.88
N VAL A 80 -1.71 8.23 -10.10
CA VAL A 80 -0.83 7.23 -10.75
C VAL A 80 0.55 7.11 -10.09
N GLN A 81 0.86 7.95 -9.11
CA GLN A 81 2.07 7.89 -8.28
C GLN A 81 1.75 7.63 -6.80
N ASN A 82 0.54 7.19 -6.47
CA ASN A 82 0.11 6.90 -5.09
C ASN A 82 0.06 5.39 -4.84
N ALA A 83 0.72 4.90 -3.78
CA ALA A 83 0.79 3.47 -3.48
C ALA A 83 -0.60 2.86 -3.23
N ASP A 84 -1.42 3.48 -2.37
CA ASP A 84 -2.81 3.03 -2.13
C ASP A 84 -3.67 3.00 -3.40
N ASN A 85 -3.42 3.87 -4.38
CA ASN A 85 -4.23 3.82 -5.61
C ASN A 85 -3.92 2.56 -6.43
N HIS A 86 -2.68 2.07 -6.38
CA HIS A 86 -2.30 0.79 -7.00
C HIS A 86 -2.83 -0.40 -6.22
N GLU A 87 -2.76 -0.34 -4.88
CA GLU A 87 -3.38 -1.33 -4.00
C GLU A 87 -4.87 -1.49 -4.34
N TYR A 88 -5.65 -0.40 -4.30
CA TYR A 88 -7.09 -0.48 -4.54
C TYR A 88 -7.45 -0.84 -5.98
N PHE A 89 -6.64 -0.45 -6.95
CA PHE A 89 -6.81 -0.92 -8.33
C PHE A 89 -6.65 -2.45 -8.43
N ALA A 90 -5.65 -3.01 -7.73
CA ALA A 90 -5.37 -4.44 -7.76
C ALA A 90 -6.34 -5.27 -6.90
N GLU A 91 -6.74 -4.75 -5.73
CA GLU A 91 -7.74 -5.39 -4.87
C GLU A 91 -9.11 -5.44 -5.53
N ASN A 92 -9.46 -4.41 -6.31
CA ASN A 92 -10.68 -4.31 -7.13
C ASN A 92 -11.94 -4.80 -6.38
N ASN A 93 -12.05 -4.43 -5.11
CA ASN A 93 -13.18 -4.78 -4.26
C ASN A 93 -14.11 -3.57 -4.09
N LEU A 94 -15.41 -3.83 -4.01
CA LEU A 94 -16.41 -2.76 -3.89
C LEU A 94 -16.26 -2.02 -2.56
N TRP A 95 -16.55 -0.72 -2.61
CA TRP A 95 -16.65 0.16 -1.46
C TRP A 95 -17.57 -0.44 -0.38
N GLU A 96 -17.15 -0.42 0.88
CA GLU A 96 -18.11 -0.37 1.97
C GLU A 96 -18.57 1.08 2.16
N ALA A 97 -19.87 1.24 2.42
CA ALA A 97 -20.55 2.53 2.53
C ALA A 97 -20.17 3.32 3.77
#